data_AF-X0TLA2-F1
#
_entry.id   AF-X0TLA2-F1
#
_cell.length_a   1.000
_cell.length_b   1.000
_cell.length_c   1.000
_cell.angle_alpha   90.00
_cell.angle_beta   90.00
_cell.angle_gamma   90.00
#
_symmetry.space_group_name_H-M   'P 1'
#
loop_
_entity.id
_entity.type
_entity.pdbx_description
1 polymer ?
#
loop_
_entity_poly.entity_id
_entity_poly.type
_entity_poly.pdbx_seq_one_letter_code
_entity_poly.pdbx_strand_id
1 'polypeptide(L)'
;MLEQILTYLEYAGATISLFAVAVIVVGFALALGRFLIQFRESKPEVNFKRFKIELGKSLTLGLEILVLADVIETITVTPTYQSLAVLAFLVVVRTIVSWT
;
A
#
# COMPACT_ATOMS: atom_id res chain seq x y z
N MET A 1 -23.19 -3.56 -22.15
CA MET A 1 -21.90 -2.87 -22.40
C MET A 1 -21.33 -2.25 -21.14
N LEU A 2 -22.09 -1.43 -20.39
CA LEU A 2 -21.61 -0.85 -19.12
C LEU A 2 -21.29 -1.89 -18.04
N GLU A 3 -22.14 -2.91 -17.87
CA GLU A 3 -21.91 -3.99 -16.89
C GLU A 3 -20.58 -4.73 -17.14
N GLN A 4 -20.24 -5.02 -18.40
CA GLN A 4 -18.96 -5.66 -18.74
C GLN A 4 -17.77 -4.77 -18.37
N ILE A 5 -17.85 -3.46 -18.62
CA ILE A 5 -16.78 -2.51 -18.27
C ILE A 5 -16.58 -2.47 -16.75
N LEU A 6 -17.66 -2.43 -15.97
CA LEU A 6 -17.58 -2.44 -14.51
C LEU A 6 -16.94 -3.71 -13.98
N THR A 7 -17.28 -4.88 -14.53
CA THR A 7 -16.65 -6.15 -14.17
C THR A 7 -15.14 -6.14 -14.47
N TYR A 8 -14.71 -5.65 -15.64
CA TYR A 8 -13.27 -5.54 -15.94
C TYR A 8 -12.54 -4.59 -15.00
N LEU A 9 -13.16 -3.46 -14.64
CA LEU A 9 -12.60 -2.51 -13.69
C LEU A 9 -12.49 -3.10 -12.29
N GLU A 10 -13.48 -3.89 -11.84
CA GLU A 10 -13.45 -4.55 -10.53
C GLU A 10 -12.27 -5.54 -10.44
N TYR A 11 -12.08 -6.38 -11.46
CA TYR A 11 -10.92 -7.28 -11.53
C TYR A 11 -9.59 -6.52 -11.60
N ALA A 12 -9.55 -5.40 -12.34
CA ALA A 12 -8.35 -4.57 -12.41
C ALA A 12 -8.00 -3.96 -11.05
N GLY A 13 -8.97 -3.37 -10.35
CA GLY A 13 -8.79 -2.82 -9.01
C GLY A 13 -8.28 -3.87 -8.02
N ALA A 14 -8.92 -5.04 -7.98
CA ALA A 14 -8.50 -6.14 -7.11
C ALA A 14 -7.07 -6.63 -7.41
N THR A 15 -6.70 -6.73 -8.68
CA THR A 15 -5.36 -7.16 -9.10
C THR A 15 -4.29 -6.12 -8.72
N ILE A 16 -4.60 -4.84 -8.91
CA ILE A 16 -3.70 -3.74 -8.55
C ILE A 16 -3.53 -3.67 -7.02
N SER A 17 -4.61 -3.81 -6.25
CA SER A 17 -4.57 -3.90 -4.78
C SER A 17 -3.67 -5.04 -4.32
N LEU A 18 -3.86 -6.25 -4.89
CA LEU A 18 -3.05 -7.41 -4.53
C LEU A 18 -1.56 -7.18 -4.85
N PHE A 19 -1.27 -6.60 -6.01
CA PHE A 19 0.10 -6.27 -6.41
C PHE A 19 0.74 -5.26 -5.46
N ALA A 20 0.02 -4.20 -5.10
CA ALA A 20 0.52 -3.17 -4.20
C ALA A 20 0.85 -3.75 -2.81
N VAL A 21 -0.04 -4.57 -2.26
CA VAL A 21 0.19 -5.27 -0.98
C VAL A 21 1.40 -6.20 -1.09
N ALA A 22 1.54 -6.93 -2.20
CA ALA A 22 2.71 -7.80 -2.42
C ALA A 22 4.02 -7.00 -2.43
N VAL A 23 4.06 -5.83 -3.08
CA VAL A 23 5.23 -4.95 -3.10
C VAL A 23 5.60 -4.47 -1.69
N ILE A 24 4.61 -4.07 -0.87
CA ILE A 24 4.83 -3.64 0.52
C ILE A 24 5.39 -4.80 1.35
N VAL A 25 4.76 -5.98 1.27
CA VAL A 25 5.15 -7.16 2.05
C VAL A 25 6.55 -7.64 1.66
N VAL A 26 6.86 -7.71 0.36
CA VAL A 26 8.20 -8.11 -0.11
C VAL A 26 9.24 -7.08 0.29
N GLY A 27 8.96 -5.78 0.12
CA GLY A 27 9.86 -4.72 0.53
C GLY A 27 10.17 -4.76 2.03
N PHE A 28 9.15 -4.96 2.86
CA PHE A 28 9.29 -5.16 4.29
C PHE A 28 10.12 -6.39 4.64
N ALA A 29 9.82 -7.55 4.02
CA ALA A 29 10.54 -8.80 4.28
C ALA A 29 12.02 -8.69 3.90
N LEU A 30 12.33 -8.07 2.76
CA LEU A 30 13.71 -7.83 2.32
C LEU A 30 14.45 -6.88 3.26
N ALA A 31 13.82 -5.76 3.66
CA ALA A 31 14.41 -4.81 4.60
C ALA A 31 14.66 -5.46 5.96
N LEU A 32 13.72 -6.27 6.45
CA LEU A 32 13.84 -6.98 7.72
C LEU A 32 14.92 -8.06 7.66
N GLY A 33 14.98 -8.86 6.60
CA GLY A 33 16.02 -9.87 6.40
C GLY A 33 17.41 -9.25 6.37
N ARG A 34 17.57 -8.14 5.65
CA ARG A 34 18.83 -7.36 5.62
C ARG A 34 19.19 -6.81 6.99
N PHE A 35 18.21 -6.28 7.72
CA PHE A 35 18.41 -5.75 9.07
C PHE A 35 18.90 -6.84 10.03
N LEU A 36 18.27 -8.02 10.01
CA LEU A 36 18.65 -9.17 10.85
C LEU A 36 20.04 -9.71 10.54
N ILE A 37 20.41 -9.82 9.26
CA ILE A 37 21.75 -10.27 8.84
C ILE A 37 22.82 -9.27 9.28
N GLN A 38 22.59 -7.97 9.09
CA GLN A 38 23.56 -6.91 9.42
C GLN A 38 23.59 -6.53 10.90
N PHE A 39 22.67 -7.05 11.71
CA PHE A 39 22.54 -6.72 13.14
C PHE A 39 23.79 -7.11 13.95
N ARG A 40 24.56 -8.12 13.50
CA ARG A 40 25.77 -8.58 14.19
C ARG A 40 27.05 -7.83 13.82
N GLU A 41 27.09 -7.13 12.68
CA GLU A 41 28.33 -6.54 12.15
C GLU A 41 28.36 -5.00 12.21
N SER A 42 27.21 -4.34 12.21
CA SER A 42 27.11 -2.88 12.13
C SER A 42 26.63 -2.21 13.41
N LYS A 43 26.98 -0.93 13.59
CA LYS A 43 26.42 -0.10 14.67
C LYS A 43 24.88 -0.12 14.60
N PRO A 44 24.17 -0.47 15.68
CA PRO A 44 22.72 -0.66 15.67
C PRO A 44 21.94 0.53 15.10
N GLU A 45 22.39 1.75 15.42
CA GLU A 45 21.77 3.02 14.98
C GLU A 45 21.80 3.19 13.46
N VAL A 46 22.92 2.85 12.82
CA VAL A 46 23.09 3.01 11.36
C VAL A 46 22.24 1.98 10.62
N ASN A 47 22.21 0.75 11.13
CA ASN A 47 21.42 -0.33 10.53
C ASN A 47 19.92 -0.06 10.67
N PHE A 48 19.47 0.45 11.82
CA PHE A 48 18.09 0.84 12.05
C PHE A 48 17.65 2.02 11.17
N LYS A 49 18.52 3.02 10.97
CA LYS A 49 18.26 4.13 10.05
C LYS A 49 18.09 3.65 8.61
N ARG A 50 18.95 2.72 8.15
CA ARG A 50 18.84 2.12 6.81
C ARG A 50 17.56 1.31 6.65
N PHE A 51 17.23 0.49 7.64
CA PHE A 51 15.96 -0.25 7.67
C PHE A 51 14.77 0.68 7.48
N LYS A 52 14.66 1.76 8.28
CA LYS A 52 13.59 2.76 8.14
C LYS A 52 13.51 3.38 6.74
N ILE A 53 14.65 3.68 6.11
CA ILE A 53 14.69 4.25 4.75
C ILE A 53 14.18 3.25 3.71
N GLU A 54 14.61 1.99 3.78
CA GLU A 54 14.14 0.95 2.83
C GLU A 54 12.65 0.66 3.01
N LEU A 55 12.19 0.60 4.26
CA LEU A 55 10.79 0.39 4.60
C LEU A 55 9.92 1.54 4.07
N GLY A 56 10.33 2.79 4.30
CA GLY A 56 9.65 3.98 3.81
C GLY A 56 9.50 3.96 2.29
N LYS A 57 10.55 3.59 1.55
CA LYS A 57 10.49 3.46 0.07
C LYS A 57 9.47 2.44 -0.39
N SER A 58 9.46 1.25 0.22
CA SER A 58 8.51 0.19 -0.14
C SER A 58 7.06 0.58 0.18
N LEU A 59 6.86 1.29 1.29
CA LEU A 59 5.56 1.75 1.72
C LEU A 59 5.03 2.86 0.79
N THR A 60 5.83 3.89 0.49
CA THR A 60 5.43 4.97 -0.44
C THR A 60 5.04 4.41 -1.81
N LEU A 61 5.85 3.49 -2.36
CA LEU A 61 5.56 2.89 -3.65
C LEU A 61 4.26 2.07 -3.62
N GLY A 62 4.08 1.22 -2.61
CA GLY A 62 2.84 0.46 -2.46
C GLY A 62 1.63 1.35 -2.25
N LEU A 63 1.78 2.44 -1.48
CA LEU A 63 0.74 3.42 -1.27
C LEU A 63 0.36 4.11 -2.58
N GLU A 64 1.31 4.58 -3.41
CA GLU A 64 1.01 5.18 -4.72
C GLU A 64 0.13 4.26 -5.57
N ILE A 65 0.45 2.96 -5.61
CA ILE A 65 -0.33 1.96 -6.33
C ILE A 65 -1.71 1.74 -5.69
N LEU A 66 -1.80 1.70 -4.36
CA LEU A 66 -3.07 1.58 -3.63
C LEU A 66 -4.01 2.77 -3.88
N VAL A 67 -3.51 4.00 -4.10
CA VAL A 67 -4.41 5.14 -4.48
C VAL A 67 -5.16 4.79 -5.75
N LEU A 68 -4.42 4.25 -6.71
CA LEU A 68 -4.93 3.91 -8.04
C LEU A 68 -6.01 2.84 -7.95
N ALA A 69 -5.78 1.83 -7.11
CA ALA A 69 -6.79 0.81 -6.83
C ALA A 69 -8.04 1.39 -6.16
N ASP A 70 -7.87 2.24 -5.14
CA ASP A 70 -8.99 2.89 -4.45
C ASP A 70 -9.84 3.71 -5.43
N VAL A 71 -9.21 4.47 -6.34
CA VAL A 71 -9.92 5.24 -7.38
C VAL A 71 -10.76 4.32 -8.27
N ILE A 72 -10.22 3.19 -8.70
CA ILE A 72 -10.97 2.22 -9.53
C ILE A 72 -12.18 1.67 -8.75
N GLU A 73 -11.98 1.32 -7.48
CA GLU A 73 -13.05 0.79 -6.62
C GLU A 73 -14.19 1.82 -6.43
N THR A 74 -13.86 3.11 -6.30
CA THR A 74 -14.88 4.17 -6.23
C THR A 74 -15.71 4.32 -7.50
N ILE A 75 -15.17 3.95 -8.67
CA ILE A 75 -15.87 4.04 -9.95
C ILE A 75 -16.79 2.82 -10.13
N THR A 76 -16.39 1.65 -9.62
CA THR A 76 -17.14 0.40 -9.78
C THR A 76 -18.30 0.25 -8.81
N VAL A 77 -18.22 0.88 -7.64
CA VAL A 77 -19.26 0.80 -6.62
C VAL A 77 -20.23 1.98 -6.77
N THR A 78 -21.53 1.71 -6.86
CA THR A 78 -22.55 2.76 -6.73
C THR A 78 -22.39 3.42 -5.35
N PRO A 79 -22.09 4.73 -5.28
CA PRO A 79 -21.74 5.37 -4.02
C PRO A 79 -22.94 5.32 -3.07
N THR A 80 -22.85 4.45 -2.06
CA THR A 80 -23.73 4.49 -0.89
C THR A 80 -23.04 5.34 0.19
N TYR A 81 -23.82 6.01 1.03
CA TYR A 81 -23.27 6.80 2.15
C TYR A 81 -22.35 5.97 3.05
N GLN A 82 -22.59 4.66 3.16
CA GLN A 82 -21.81 3.75 3.99
C GLN A 82 -20.46 3.41 3.34
N SER A 83 -20.43 3.15 2.02
CA SER A 83 -19.18 2.94 1.26
C SER A 83 -18.32 4.22 1.25
N LEU A 84 -18.93 5.39 1.10
CA LEU A 84 -18.26 6.69 1.20
C LEU A 84 -17.62 6.92 2.57
N ALA A 85 -18.29 6.53 3.66
CA ALA A 85 -17.76 6.66 5.01
C ALA A 85 -16.52 5.77 5.24
N VAL A 86 -16.55 4.52 4.75
CA VAL A 86 -15.40 3.60 4.83
C VAL A 86 -14.23 4.13 4.02
N LEU A 87 -14.47 4.60 2.79
CA LEU A 87 -13.43 5.18 1.94
C LEU A 87 -12.81 6.43 2.58
N ALA A 88 -13.63 7.36 3.08
CA ALA A 88 -13.15 8.57 3.75
C ALA A 88 -12.29 8.23 4.98
N PHE A 89 -12.68 7.21 5.75
CA PHE A 89 -11.89 6.71 6.86
C PHE A 89 -10.55 6.12 6.40
N LEU A 90 -10.53 5.31 5.34
CA LEU A 90 -9.32 4.71 4.76
C LEU A 90 -8.32 5.81 4.32
N VAL A 91 -8.82 6.84 3.62
CA VAL A 91 -8.02 8.00 3.21
C VAL A 91 -7.45 8.76 4.42
N VAL A 92 -8.22 8.94 5.50
CA VAL A 92 -7.74 9.57 6.74
C VAL A 92 -6.63 8.74 7.40
N VAL A 93 -6.83 7.42 7.55
CA VAL A 93 -5.80 6.52 8.11
C VAL A 93 -4.52 6.63 7.30
N ARG A 94 -4.64 6.57 5.97
CA ARG A 94 -3.50 6.69 5.07
C ARG A 94 -2.79 8.03 5.18
N THR A 95 -3.54 9.13 5.33
CA THR A 95 -2.98 10.47 5.47
C THR A 95 -2.14 10.56 6.74
N ILE A 96 -2.65 10.07 7.87
CA ILE A 96 -1.93 10.07 9.16
C ILE A 96 -0.67 9.20 9.09
N VAL A 97 -0.74 8.02 8.48
CA VAL A 97 0.42 7.13 8.30
C VAL A 97 1.47 7.73 7.38
N SER A 98 1.06 8.44 6.31
CA SER A 98 1.97 9.13 5.40
C SER A 98 2.59 10.40 6.00
N TRP A 99 2.03 10.95 7.08
CA TRP A 99 2.48 12.19 7.70
C TRP A 99 3.54 12.00 8.81
N THR A 100 4.06 10.77 8.97
CA THR A 100 5.10 10.42 9.95
C THR A 100 6.38 9.99 9.24
#